data_AF-A0A6A7MBW8-F1
#
_entry.id   AF-A0A6A7MBW8-F1
#
_cell.length_a   1.000
_cell.length_b   1.000
_cell.length_c   1.000
_cell.angle_alpha   90.00
_cell.angle_beta   90.00
_cell.angle_gamma   90.00
#
_symmetry.space_group_name_H-M   'P 1'
#
loop_
_entity.id
_entity.type
_entity.pdbx_description
1 polymer ?
#
loop_
_entity_poly.entity_id
_entity_poly.type
_entity_poly.pdbx_seq_one_letter_code
_entity_poly.pdbx_strand_id
1 'polypeptide(L)'
;MVPNRKDMAVVSDVAAAFLQEPVRSIQPIGQGSANKNFLVETTAARVVVKLSHEHKRRRALQDYQKERWCIEQSSALGIPGPSVLSVGEADDNAYMIETFVEGVNG
;
A
#
# COMPACT_ATOMS: atom_id res chain seq x y z
N MET A 1 8.41 -6.70 12.15
CA MET A 1 8.91 -5.45 11.52
C MET A 1 8.76 -4.35 12.55
N VAL A 2 9.80 -3.57 12.81
CA VAL A 2 9.69 -2.36 13.65
C VAL A 2 9.43 -1.19 12.70
N PRO A 3 8.23 -0.59 12.69
CA PRO A 3 7.96 0.55 11.82
C PRO A 3 8.83 1.75 12.22
N ASN A 4 9.54 2.33 11.27
CA ASN A 4 10.26 3.58 11.49
C ASN A 4 9.27 4.75 11.46
N ARG A 5 9.47 5.75 12.33
CA ARG A 5 8.64 6.96 12.42
C ARG A 5 8.50 7.69 11.07
N LYS A 6 9.56 7.67 10.26
CA LYS A 6 9.56 8.27 8.92
C LYS A 6 8.55 7.57 7.98
N ASP A 7 8.55 6.24 7.97
CA ASP A 7 7.62 5.47 7.12
C ASP A 7 6.17 5.72 7.53
N MET A 8 5.90 5.76 8.84
CA MET A 8 4.56 5.99 9.38
C MET A 8 4.01 7.36 8.99
N ALA A 9 4.86 8.39 8.95
CA ALA A 9 4.48 9.72 8.49
C ALA A 9 4.11 9.70 7.00
N VAL A 10 4.96 9.12 6.14
CA VAL A 10 4.68 9.02 4.70
C VAL A 10 3.40 8.23 4.43
N VAL A 11 3.21 7.11 5.12
CA VAL A 11 1.98 6.29 5.01
C VAL A 11 0.75 7.08 5.42
N SER A 12 0.83 7.82 6.53
CA SER A 12 -0.27 8.68 7.00
C SER A 12 -0.62 9.73 5.96
N ASP A 13 0.37 10.45 5.43
CA ASP A 13 0.16 11.54 4.49
C ASP A 13 -0.43 11.04 3.16
N VAL A 14 0.13 9.95 2.63
CA VAL A 14 -0.37 9.29 1.40
C VAL A 14 -1.82 8.82 1.58
N ALA A 15 -2.13 8.16 2.70
CA ALA A 15 -3.47 7.64 2.92
C ALA A 15 -4.48 8.76 3.20
N ALA A 16 -4.13 9.77 4.00
CA ALA A 16 -5.00 10.91 4.27
C ALA A 16 -5.28 11.71 2.98
N ALA A 17 -4.26 11.92 2.14
CA ALA A 17 -4.43 12.58 0.86
C ALA A 17 -5.30 11.78 -0.11
N PHE A 18 -5.20 10.45 -0.11
CA PHE A 18 -6.05 9.61 -0.96
C PHE A 18 -7.49 9.52 -0.45
N LEU A 19 -7.68 9.25 0.84
CA LEU A 19 -8.99 9.03 1.46
C LEU A 19 -9.75 10.33 1.76
N GLN A 20 -9.06 11.48 1.75
CA GLN A 20 -9.62 12.79 2.15
C GLN A 20 -10.22 12.76 3.56
N GLU A 21 -9.62 11.94 4.44
CA GLU A 21 -10.05 11.72 5.82
C GLU A 21 -8.86 11.64 6.76
N PRO A 22 -9.03 12.01 8.05
CA PRO A 22 -8.00 11.81 9.05
C PRO A 22 -7.77 10.32 9.32
N VAL A 23 -6.50 9.91 9.30
CA VAL A 23 -6.06 8.57 9.67
C VAL A 23 -6.27 8.34 11.18
N ARG A 24 -6.95 7.24 11.54
CA ARG A 24 -7.17 6.84 12.93
C ARG A 24 -6.10 5.88 13.44
N SER A 25 -5.71 4.91 12.61
CA SER A 25 -4.72 3.91 12.97
C SER A 25 -3.84 3.56 11.76
N ILE A 26 -2.59 3.20 12.05
CA ILE A 26 -1.67 2.62 11.09
C ILE A 26 -1.06 1.40 11.75
N GLN A 27 -1.32 0.23 11.18
CA GLN A 27 -0.79 -1.04 11.67
C GLN A 27 0.15 -1.64 10.61
N PRO A 28 1.42 -1.93 10.95
CA PRO A 28 2.27 -2.69 10.06
C PRO A 28 1.77 -4.15 10.00
N ILE A 29 1.42 -4.62 8.81
CA ILE A 29 0.82 -5.96 8.60
C ILE A 29 1.78 -6.96 7.93
N GLY A 30 2.93 -6.50 7.45
CA GLY A 30 3.94 -7.37 6.87
C GLY A 30 4.98 -6.60 6.08
N GLN A 31 5.97 -7.32 5.56
CA GLN A 31 6.94 -6.78 4.61
C GLN A 31 7.43 -7.89 3.69
N GLY A 32 7.64 -7.55 2.43
CA GLY A 32 8.38 -8.36 1.47
C GLY A 32 9.80 -7.88 1.28
N SER A 33 10.50 -8.47 0.31
CA SER A 33 11.84 -8.05 -0.11
C SER A 33 11.85 -6.66 -0.77
N ALA A 34 10.71 -6.21 -1.30
CA ALA A 34 10.59 -4.95 -2.03
C ALA A 34 9.85 -3.85 -1.25
N ASN A 35 8.98 -4.21 -0.30
CA ASN A 35 8.03 -3.28 0.30
C ASN A 35 7.72 -3.60 1.77
N LYS A 36 7.17 -2.59 2.44
CA LYS A 36 6.57 -2.66 3.78
C LYS A 36 5.08 -2.38 3.62
N ASN A 37 4.24 -3.17 4.26
CA ASN A 37 2.79 -3.09 4.11
C ASN A 37 2.15 -2.62 5.41
N PHE A 38 1.27 -1.63 5.28
CA PHE A 38 0.58 -1.00 6.40
C PHE A 38 -0.92 -1.03 6.14
N LEU A 39 -1.68 -1.53 7.10
CA LEU A 39 -3.12 -1.30 7.16
C LEU A 39 -3.35 0.10 7.72
N VAL A 40 -4.08 0.92 7.00
CA VAL A 40 -4.50 2.25 7.43
C VAL A 40 -6.02 2.24 7.57
N GLU A 41 -6.51 2.71 8.70
CA GLU A 41 -7.94 2.85 8.95
C GLU A 41 -8.32 4.31 9.19
N THR A 42 -9.42 4.74 8.59
CA THR A 42 -10.10 6.01 8.89
C THR A 42 -11.41 5.73 9.61
N THR A 43 -12.31 6.71 9.67
CA THR A 43 -13.66 6.48 10.20
C THR A 43 -14.48 5.61 9.25
N ALA A 44 -14.35 5.82 7.94
CA ALA A 44 -15.21 5.21 6.95
C ALA A 44 -14.53 4.13 6.09
N ALA A 45 -13.20 4.05 6.07
CA ALA A 45 -12.47 3.19 5.14
C ALA A 45 -11.27 2.48 5.77
N ARG A 46 -10.87 1.38 5.13
CA ARG A 46 -9.62 0.67 5.39
C ARG A 46 -8.89 0.42 4.08
N VAL A 47 -7.60 0.69 4.04
CA VAL A 47 -6.74 0.46 2.87
C VAL A 47 -5.41 -0.14 3.29
N VAL A 48 -4.77 -0.84 2.36
CA VAL A 48 -3.38 -1.27 2.52
C VAL A 48 -2.49 -0.30 1.75
N VAL A 49 -1.52 0.31 2.43
CA VAL A 49 -0.46 1.10 1.83
C VAL A 49 0.81 0.26 1.79
N LYS A 50 1.31 0.02 0.58
CA LYS A 50 2.61 -0.62 0.31
C LYS A 50 3.61 0.49 0.08
N LEU A 51 4.64 0.57 0.90
CA LEU A 51 5.72 1.55 0.79
C LEU A 51 7.02 0.83 0.43
N SER A 52 7.72 1.33 -0.60
CA SER A 52 8.98 0.73 -1.03
C SER A 52 10.04 0.77 0.08
N HIS A 53 10.92 -0.23 0.11
CA HIS A 53 12.17 -0.08 0.87
C HIS A 53 13.07 0.98 0.22
N GLU A 54 13.84 1.71 1.04
CA GLU A 54 14.73 2.78 0.58
C GLU A 54 15.71 2.32 -0.51
N HIS A 55 16.28 1.13 -0.36
CA HIS A 55 17.22 0.56 -1.34
C HIS A 55 16.54 0.12 -2.67
N LYS A 56 15.20 0.16 -2.76
CA LYS A 56 14.41 -0.22 -3.95
C LYS A 56 13.73 0.96 -4.65
N ARG A 57 13.79 2.18 -4.09
CA ARG A 57 13.08 3.39 -4.58
C ARG A 57 13.06 3.52 -6.11
N ARG A 58 14.23 3.45 -6.75
CA ARG A 58 14.39 3.64 -8.21
C ARG A 58 13.63 2.64 -9.10
N ARG A 59 13.36 1.43 -8.60
CA ARG A 59 12.66 0.37 -9.37
C ARG A 59 11.24 0.12 -8.88
N ALA A 60 10.95 0.49 -7.64
CA ALA A 60 9.70 0.16 -6.99
C ALA A 60 8.48 0.72 -7.72
N LEU A 61 8.55 1.93 -8.27
CA LEU A 61 7.44 2.50 -9.03
C LEU A 61 7.09 1.65 -10.26
N GLN A 62 8.10 1.23 -11.03
CA GLN A 62 7.89 0.37 -12.19
C GLN A 62 7.36 -1.01 -11.78
N ASP A 63 7.87 -1.58 -10.69
CA ASP A 63 7.42 -2.87 -10.17
C ASP A 63 5.95 -2.79 -9.70
N TYR A 64 5.53 -1.71 -9.05
CA TYR A 64 4.13 -1.49 -8.67
C TYR A 64 3.21 -1.25 -9.86
N GLN A 65 3.68 -0.60 -10.93
CA GLN A 65 2.91 -0.48 -12.18
C GLN A 65 2.68 -1.85 -12.84
N LYS A 66 3.71 -2.72 -12.84
CA LYS A 66 3.56 -4.10 -13.33
C LYS A 66 2.62 -4.91 -12.44
N GLU A 67 2.75 -4.78 -11.13
CA GLU A 67 1.89 -5.47 -10.16
C GLU A 67 0.43 -5.04 -10.32
N ARG A 68 0.16 -3.73 -10.47
CA ARG A 68 -1.15 -3.19 -10.81
C ARG A 68 -1.72 -3.83 -12.06
N TRP A 69 -0.94 -3.89 -13.15
CA TRP A 69 -1.40 -4.51 -14.39
C TRP A 69 -1.78 -5.99 -14.18
N CYS A 70 -0.95 -6.76 -13.47
CA CYS A 70 -1.25 -8.16 -13.16
C CYS A 70 -2.55 -8.31 -12.36
N ILE A 71 -2.75 -7.49 -11.32
CA ILE A 71 -3.96 -7.48 -10.48
C ILE A 71 -5.19 -7.17 -11.34
N GLU A 72 -5.12 -6.14 -12.20
CA GLU A 72 -6.21 -5.77 -13.11
C GLU A 72 -6.54 -6.91 -14.09
N GLN A 73 -5.53 -7.59 -14.64
CA GLN A 73 -5.75 -8.76 -15.52
C GLN A 73 -6.41 -9.92 -14.77
N SER A 74 -5.95 -10.25 -13.57
CA SER A 74 -6.54 -11.31 -12.75
C SER A 74 -7.98 -10.99 -12.35
N SER A 75 -8.24 -9.74 -11.96
CA SER A 75 -9.59 -9.27 -11.62
C SER A 75 -10.55 -9.35 -12.81
N ALA A 76 -10.10 -9.02 -14.02
CA ALA A 76 -10.90 -9.16 -15.25
C ALA A 76 -11.31 -10.61 -15.56
N LEU A 77 -10.59 -11.59 -15.01
CA LEU A 77 -10.92 -13.02 -15.08
C LEU A 77 -11.76 -13.52 -13.90
N GLY A 78 -12.20 -12.63 -13.01
CA GLY A 78 -13.00 -12.97 -11.83
C GLY A 78 -12.19 -13.61 -10.69
N ILE A 79 -10.86 -13.54 -10.73
CA ILE A 79 -10.01 -14.05 -9.64
C ILE A 79 -10.09 -13.06 -8.46
N PRO A 80 -10.51 -13.51 -7.26
CA PRO A 80 -10.63 -12.64 -6.11
C PRO A 80 -9.25 -12.16 -5.62
N GLY A 81 -9.16 -10.88 -5.28
CA GLY A 81 -7.94 -10.25 -4.82
C GLY A 81 -8.17 -8.77 -4.49
N PRO A 82 -7.13 -8.05 -4.03
CA PRO A 82 -7.22 -6.62 -3.82
C PRO A 82 -7.41 -5.88 -5.15
N SER A 83 -8.04 -4.71 -5.11
CA SER A 83 -8.02 -3.75 -6.20
C SER A 83 -6.95 -2.69 -5.93
N VAL A 84 -6.17 -2.32 -6.95
CA VAL A 84 -5.22 -1.21 -6.86
C VAL A 84 -5.97 0.11 -7.01
N LEU A 85 -5.87 0.97 -6.01
CA LEU A 85 -6.54 2.25 -5.92
C LEU A 85 -5.65 3.41 -6.38
N SER A 86 -4.35 3.35 -6.09
CA SER A 86 -3.38 4.38 -6.46
C SER A 86 -1.96 3.84 -6.49
N VAL A 87 -1.12 4.39 -7.36
CA VAL A 87 0.33 4.14 -7.43
C VAL A 87 1.01 5.48 -7.63
N GLY A 88 2.08 5.76 -6.87
CA GLY A 88 2.80 7.02 -6.98
C GLY A 88 4.09 7.04 -6.19
N GLU A 89 4.62 8.23 -5.96
CA GLU A 89 5.83 8.46 -5.16
C GLU A 89 5.56 9.54 -4.10
N ALA A 90 6.11 9.34 -2.90
CA ALA A 90 6.06 10.27 -1.79
C ALA A 90 7.37 10.19 -0.99
N ASP A 91 8.00 11.34 -0.74
CA ASP A 91 9.28 11.45 -0.02
C ASP A 91 10.34 10.46 -0.56
N ASP A 92 10.52 10.49 -1.88
CA ASP A 92 11.39 9.60 -2.69
C ASP A 92 11.06 8.10 -2.62
N ASN A 93 10.00 7.68 -1.93
CA ASN A 93 9.55 6.29 -1.89
C ASN A 93 8.36 6.07 -2.81
N ALA A 94 8.41 5.00 -3.59
CA ALA A 94 7.22 4.57 -4.32
C ALA A 94 6.19 4.02 -3.32
N TYR A 95 4.92 4.27 -3.60
CA TYR A 95 3.80 3.70 -2.85
C TYR A 95 2.78 3.07 -3.79
N MET A 96 2.00 2.13 -3.24
CA MET A 96 0.77 1.63 -3.84
C MET A 96 -0.31 1.50 -2.77
N ILE A 97 -1.52 1.94 -3.09
CA ILE A 97 -2.70 1.80 -2.23
C ILE A 97 -3.59 0.71 -2.82
N GLU A 98 -3.97 -0.25 -2.00
CA GLU A 98 -4.84 -1.36 -2.35
C GLU A 98 -6.06 -1.39 -1.40
N THR A 99 -7.17 -1.95 -1.87
CA THR A 99 -8.30 -2.30 -0.98
C THR A 99 -7.86 -3.31 0.05
N PHE A 100 -8.32 -3.16 1.30
CA PHE A 100 -8.16 -4.22 2.29
C PHE A 100 -9.07 -5.41 1.95
N VAL A 101 -8.50 -6.62 1.94
CA VAL A 101 -9.23 -7.88 1.73
C VAL A 101 -9.25 -8.64 3.05
N GLU A 102 -10.44 -8.95 3.57
CA GLU A 102 -10.57 -9.74 4.79
C GLU A 102 -10.18 -11.21 4.53
N GLY A 103 -9.40 -11.78 5.44
CA GLY A 103 -8.99 -13.17 5.37
C GLY A 103 -7.93 -13.53 6.40
N VAL A 104 -7.70 -14.83 6.57
CA VAL A 104 -6.56 -15.37 7.34
C VAL A 104 -5.58 -15.96 6.33
N ASN A 105 -4.32 -15.56 6.42
CA ASN A 105 -3.28 -16.15 5.59
C ASN A 105 -3.10 -17.63 5.99
N GLY A 106 -3.13 -18.53 5.01
CA GLY A 106 -3.05 -19.98 5.21
C GLY A 106 -1.63 -20.52 5.31
#